data_AF-A0A0J0YHJ1-F1
#
_entry.id   AF-A0A0J0YHJ1-F1
#
_cell.length_a   1.000
_cell.length_b   1.000
_cell.length_c   1.000
_cell.angle_alpha   90.00
_cell.angle_beta   90.00
_cell.angle_gamma   90.00
#
_symmetry.space_group_name_H-M   'P 1'
#
loop_
_entity.id
_entity.type
_entity.pdbx_description
1 polymer ?
#
loop_
_entity_poly.entity_id
_entity_poly.type
_entity_poly.pdbx_seq_one_letter_code
_entity_poly.pdbx_strand_id
1 'polypeptide(L)'
;MKSTFFCIIVTVICLSCNSITNKELPENKNEDGTDMFICTENIFSDFVVLSSSLDKMQKPRTATHVFKGILKNNTQNIYKKVTLTAELIIVLENGNELTCSDINYTKNLLGDGITPQFRSNWKPNEEWIIDKIKTCTFPVEYLDYPVKEVYTQYYFKLTDQVNNTETEIMASQRDVTEKWFNAKSKVINNSVDCSDNSFEFGKFMRNKI
;
A
#
# COMPACT_ATOMS: atom_id res chain seq x y z
N MET A 1 3.28 -70.63 4.40
CA MET A 1 2.95 -69.51 5.31
C MET A 1 3.94 -68.38 5.05
N LYS A 2 3.47 -67.30 4.43
CA LYS A 2 4.26 -66.09 4.14
C LYS A 2 4.15 -65.16 5.35
N SER A 3 5.27 -64.72 5.91
CA SER A 3 5.32 -63.64 6.89
C SER A 3 6.17 -62.52 6.30
N THR A 4 5.51 -61.43 5.93
CA THR A 4 6.14 -60.22 5.40
C THR A 4 6.15 -59.20 6.53
N PHE A 5 7.34 -58.87 7.05
CA PHE A 5 7.52 -57.79 8.02
C PHE A 5 7.52 -56.45 7.27
N PHE A 6 6.60 -55.56 7.64
CA PHE A 6 6.41 -54.23 7.06
C PHE A 6 6.96 -53.20 8.06
N CYS A 7 8.10 -52.59 7.78
CA CYS A 7 8.60 -51.45 8.56
C CYS A 7 8.05 -50.16 7.95
N ILE A 8 7.16 -49.48 8.68
CA ILE A 8 6.66 -48.15 8.35
C ILE A 8 7.67 -47.13 8.89
N ILE A 9 8.41 -46.48 7.99
CA ILE A 9 9.19 -45.28 8.32
C ILE A 9 8.22 -44.10 8.28
N VAL A 10 7.86 -43.58 9.45
CA VAL A 10 7.13 -42.32 9.58
C VAL A 10 8.13 -41.19 9.37
N THR A 11 8.15 -40.60 8.19
CA THR A 11 8.88 -39.35 7.92
C THR A 11 7.99 -38.19 8.35
N VAL A 12 8.36 -37.53 9.44
CA VAL A 12 7.77 -36.26 9.87
C VAL A 12 8.24 -35.20 8.88
N ILE A 13 7.36 -34.81 7.97
CA ILE A 13 7.58 -33.64 7.10
C ILE A 13 7.19 -32.40 7.93
N CYS A 14 8.18 -31.74 8.53
CA CYS A 14 8.03 -30.39 9.03
C CYS A 14 7.90 -29.42 7.84
N LEU A 15 6.67 -29.17 7.39
CA LEU A 15 6.35 -28.07 6.49
C LEU A 15 5.75 -26.93 7.30
N SER A 16 6.56 -25.94 7.64
CA SER A 16 6.11 -24.54 7.76
C SER A 16 7.31 -23.60 7.85
N CYS A 17 7.94 -23.31 6.71
CA CYS A 17 8.56 -22.01 6.52
C CYS A 17 7.44 -21.05 6.09
N ASN A 18 7.17 -20.03 6.89
CA ASN A 18 6.36 -18.89 6.46
C ASN A 18 7.07 -18.18 5.32
N SER A 19 6.76 -18.54 4.07
CA SER A 19 7.04 -17.67 2.94
C SER A 19 5.87 -16.69 2.83
N ILE A 20 6.08 -15.48 3.35
CA ILE A 20 5.32 -14.30 2.94
C ILE A 20 5.39 -14.30 1.42
N THR A 21 4.27 -14.60 0.77
CA THR A 21 4.17 -14.67 -0.67
C THR A 21 4.17 -13.22 -1.15
N ASN A 22 5.36 -12.67 -1.44
CA ASN A 22 5.44 -11.49 -2.28
C ASN A 22 4.87 -11.92 -3.64
N LYS A 23 3.57 -11.67 -3.88
CA LYS A 23 3.02 -11.70 -5.24
C LYS A 23 3.98 -10.88 -6.10
N GLU A 24 4.58 -11.53 -7.09
CA GLU A 24 5.55 -10.90 -7.97
C GLU A 24 4.91 -9.64 -8.58
N LEU A 25 5.55 -8.51 -8.33
CA LEU A 25 5.23 -7.26 -9.01
C LEU A 25 5.36 -7.51 -10.52
N PRO A 26 4.48 -6.97 -11.39
CA PRO A 26 4.76 -6.88 -12.82
C PRO A 26 6.16 -6.30 -12.98
N GLU A 27 7.01 -7.06 -13.67
CA GLU A 27 8.41 -6.73 -13.88
C GLU A 27 8.51 -5.51 -14.80
N ASN A 28 8.41 -4.31 -14.23
CA ASN A 28 8.70 -3.06 -14.93
C ASN A 28 10.23 -2.91 -15.02
N LYS A 29 10.81 -3.65 -15.97
CA LYS A 29 12.24 -3.71 -16.22
C LYS A 29 12.62 -2.94 -17.48
N ASN A 30 13.82 -2.38 -17.46
CA ASN A 30 14.52 -1.93 -18.65
C ASN A 30 14.88 -3.14 -19.54
N GLU A 31 15.30 -2.87 -20.78
CA GLU A 31 15.75 -3.92 -21.72
C GLU A 31 16.90 -4.78 -21.18
N ASP A 32 17.71 -4.23 -20.26
CA ASP A 32 18.83 -4.91 -19.61
C ASP A 32 18.43 -5.72 -18.36
N GLY A 33 17.13 -5.79 -18.04
CA GLY A 33 16.61 -6.53 -16.89
C GLY A 33 16.70 -5.79 -15.55
N THR A 34 17.19 -4.54 -15.52
CA THR A 34 17.18 -3.71 -14.31
C THR A 34 15.81 -3.08 -14.06
N ASP A 35 15.47 -2.74 -12.82
CA ASP A 35 14.21 -2.05 -12.52
C ASP A 35 14.17 -0.66 -13.19
N MET A 36 13.06 -0.33 -13.84
CA MET A 36 12.85 0.99 -14.44
C MET A 36 12.84 2.11 -13.39
N PHE A 37 12.35 1.79 -12.19
CA PHE A 37 12.25 2.73 -11.08
C PHE A 37 12.75 2.07 -9.82
N ILE A 38 13.66 2.76 -9.13
CA ILE A 38 14.22 2.28 -7.87
C ILE A 38 13.56 3.07 -6.75
N CYS A 39 13.02 2.38 -5.75
CA CYS A 39 12.48 3.00 -4.54
C CYS A 39 13.38 2.67 -3.35
N THR A 40 13.99 3.70 -2.76
CA THR A 40 14.81 3.63 -1.55
C THR A 40 14.13 4.36 -0.40
N GLU A 41 14.58 4.08 0.83
CA GLU A 41 14.07 4.71 2.06
C GLU A 41 12.54 4.65 2.21
N ASN A 42 11.96 3.56 1.71
CA ASN A 42 10.51 3.37 1.65
C ASN A 42 9.94 3.04 3.04
N ILE A 43 9.19 3.97 3.61
CA ILE A 43 8.56 3.81 4.92
C ILE A 43 7.04 3.81 4.74
N PHE A 44 6.39 2.84 5.39
CA PHE A 44 4.94 2.68 5.44
C PHE A 44 4.47 2.88 6.88
N SER A 45 3.44 3.70 7.08
CA SER A 45 2.79 3.83 8.39
C SER A 45 2.02 2.56 8.75
N ASP A 46 1.46 2.46 9.96
CA ASP A 46 0.27 1.63 10.14
C ASP A 46 -0.96 2.35 9.55
N PHE A 47 -2.12 1.70 9.48
CA PHE A 47 -3.34 2.46 9.19
C PHE A 47 -3.63 3.41 10.36
N VAL A 48 -3.75 4.70 10.06
CA VAL A 48 -4.03 5.75 11.03
C VAL A 48 -5.54 5.85 11.19
N VAL A 49 -6.03 5.57 12.41
CA VAL A 49 -7.44 5.62 12.77
C VAL A 49 -7.80 7.01 13.25
N LEU A 50 -8.77 7.63 12.59
CA LEU A 50 -9.13 9.02 12.74
C LEU A 50 -10.52 9.18 13.37
N SER A 51 -10.63 10.08 14.33
CA SER A 51 -11.92 10.59 14.80
C SER A 51 -12.32 11.86 14.06
N SER A 52 -13.59 12.26 14.16
CA SER A 52 -13.95 13.64 13.81
C SER A 52 -13.50 14.61 14.89
N SER A 53 -12.94 15.75 14.50
CA SER A 53 -12.67 16.89 15.42
C SER A 53 -13.92 17.47 16.07
N LEU A 54 -15.11 17.21 15.49
CA LEU A 54 -16.39 17.64 16.04
C LEU A 54 -16.97 16.63 17.05
N ASP A 55 -16.44 15.41 17.09
CA ASP A 55 -16.87 14.40 18.03
C ASP A 55 -16.11 14.51 19.36
N LYS A 56 -16.80 15.03 20.38
CA LYS A 56 -16.25 15.14 21.75
C LYS A 56 -15.92 13.78 22.36
N MET A 57 -16.55 12.70 21.90
CA MET A 57 -16.26 11.34 22.34
C MET A 57 -15.06 10.73 21.60
N GLN A 58 -14.53 11.41 20.57
CA GLN A 58 -13.42 10.96 19.74
C GLN A 58 -13.60 9.51 19.23
N LYS A 59 -14.79 9.17 18.75
CA LYS A 59 -15.03 7.83 18.22
C LYS A 59 -14.28 7.62 16.90
N PRO A 60 -13.76 6.41 16.65
CA PRO A 60 -13.20 6.05 15.36
C PRO A 60 -14.22 6.25 14.25
N ARG A 61 -13.80 6.87 13.14
CA ARG A 61 -14.68 7.16 12.01
C ARG A 61 -14.08 6.72 10.69
N THR A 62 -12.81 6.99 10.47
CA THR A 62 -12.13 6.63 9.23
C THR A 62 -10.73 6.11 9.49
N ALA A 63 -10.15 5.43 8.51
CA ALA A 63 -8.75 5.05 8.52
C ALA A 63 -8.07 5.37 7.19
N THR A 64 -6.75 5.56 7.22
CA THR A 64 -5.94 5.85 6.02
C THR A 64 -4.53 5.29 6.18
N HIS A 65 -3.89 4.95 5.07
CA HIS A 65 -2.51 4.45 5.05
C HIS A 65 -1.62 5.40 4.26
N VAL A 66 -0.40 5.63 4.76
CA VAL A 66 0.52 6.61 4.18
C VAL A 66 1.90 6.04 3.91
N PHE A 67 2.54 6.60 2.89
CA PHE A 67 3.86 6.22 2.41
C PHE A 67 4.72 7.45 2.14
N LYS A 68 6.03 7.27 2.40
CA LYS A 68 7.11 8.16 1.98
C LYS A 68 8.27 7.33 1.45
N GLY A 69 9.08 7.93 0.60
CA GLY A 69 10.30 7.31 0.10
C GLY A 69 11.00 8.17 -0.92
N ILE A 70 12.11 7.67 -1.44
CA ILE A 70 12.86 8.30 -2.52
C ILE A 70 12.71 7.42 -3.75
N LEU A 71 12.34 8.03 -4.86
CA LEU A 71 12.17 7.36 -6.14
C LEU A 71 13.24 7.84 -7.11
N LYS A 72 13.84 6.92 -7.85
CA LYS A 72 14.82 7.24 -8.89
C LYS A 72 14.31 6.78 -10.24
N ASN A 73 14.37 7.67 -11.24
CA ASN A 73 14.16 7.29 -12.64
C ASN A 73 15.40 6.54 -13.12
N ASN A 74 15.31 5.22 -13.25
CA ASN A 74 16.41 4.38 -13.73
C ASN A 74 16.26 4.03 -15.21
N THR A 75 15.41 4.76 -15.94
CA THR A 75 15.24 4.63 -17.39
C THR A 75 16.13 5.63 -18.13
N GLN A 76 16.26 5.47 -19.45
CA GLN A 76 16.90 6.47 -20.33
C GLN A 76 15.93 7.59 -20.76
N ASN A 77 14.66 7.51 -20.36
CA ASN A 77 13.62 8.45 -20.80
C ASN A 77 13.56 9.67 -19.90
N ILE A 78 13.20 10.80 -20.51
CA ILE A 78 12.79 12.01 -19.79
C ILE A 78 11.27 12.05 -19.79
N TYR A 79 10.68 12.07 -18.59
CA TYR A 79 9.22 12.15 -18.46
C TYR A 79 8.80 13.61 -18.29
N LYS A 80 8.12 14.17 -19.29
CA LYS A 80 7.64 15.56 -19.21
C LYS A 80 6.59 15.74 -18.10
N LYS A 81 5.83 14.69 -17.78
CA LYS A 81 4.87 14.65 -16.69
C LYS A 81 4.83 13.25 -16.07
N VAL A 82 4.85 13.20 -14.74
CA VAL A 82 4.71 12.00 -13.93
C VAL A 82 3.65 12.27 -12.89
N THR A 83 2.70 11.36 -12.73
CA THR A 83 1.72 11.36 -11.65
C THR A 83 1.90 10.07 -10.86
N LEU A 84 2.21 10.17 -9.58
CA LEU A 84 2.26 9.03 -8.68
C LEU A 84 0.96 8.98 -7.88
N THR A 85 0.33 7.81 -7.78
CA THR A 85 -0.89 7.56 -7.00
C THR A 85 -0.72 6.33 -6.12
N ALA A 86 -1.59 6.18 -5.13
CA ALA A 86 -1.60 5.03 -4.21
C ALA A 86 -3.02 4.48 -4.09
N GLU A 87 -3.18 3.19 -4.32
CA GLU A 87 -4.44 2.48 -4.24
C GLU A 87 -4.40 1.44 -3.12
N LEU A 88 -5.53 1.30 -2.44
CA LEU A 88 -5.76 0.27 -1.43
C LEU A 88 -6.61 -0.84 -2.07
N ILE A 89 -6.12 -2.07 -2.01
CA ILE A 89 -6.82 -3.27 -2.48
C ILE A 89 -7.12 -4.16 -1.28
N ILE A 90 -8.39 -4.46 -1.04
CA ILE A 90 -8.85 -5.32 0.04
C ILE A 90 -9.42 -6.58 -0.58
N VAL A 91 -8.74 -7.71 -0.42
CA VAL A 91 -9.18 -9.01 -0.90
C VAL A 91 -10.00 -9.67 0.20
N LEU A 92 -11.27 -9.94 -0.08
CA LEU A 92 -12.20 -10.59 0.83
C LEU A 92 -12.01 -12.12 0.82
N GLU A 93 -12.47 -12.82 1.86
CA GLU A 93 -12.39 -14.29 1.95
C GLU A 93 -13.10 -15.01 0.79
N ASN A 94 -14.13 -14.39 0.22
CA ASN A 94 -14.85 -14.91 -0.95
C ASN A 94 -14.12 -14.66 -2.28
N GLY A 95 -12.96 -13.98 -2.27
CA GLY A 95 -12.17 -13.66 -3.45
C GLY A 95 -12.54 -12.36 -4.16
N ASN A 96 -13.58 -11.65 -3.72
CA ASN A 96 -13.89 -10.33 -4.26
C ASN A 96 -12.85 -9.31 -3.78
N GLU A 97 -12.58 -8.31 -4.60
CA GLU A 97 -11.70 -7.19 -4.26
C GLU A 97 -12.53 -5.91 -4.08
N LEU A 98 -12.20 -5.15 -3.04
CA LEU A 98 -12.67 -3.78 -2.86
C LEU A 98 -11.49 -2.83 -3.07
N THR A 99 -11.70 -1.81 -3.88
CA THR A 99 -10.71 -0.76 -4.12
C THR A 99 -11.20 0.59 -3.64
N CYS A 100 -10.35 1.61 -3.78
CA CYS A 100 -10.73 2.99 -3.48
C CYS A 100 -11.92 3.50 -4.31
N SER A 101 -12.22 2.92 -5.49
CA SER A 101 -13.41 3.30 -6.27
C SER A 101 -14.70 2.73 -5.71
N ASP A 102 -14.65 1.58 -5.05
CA ASP A 102 -15.82 0.95 -4.41
C ASP A 102 -16.16 1.62 -3.08
N ILE A 103 -15.14 2.19 -2.42
CA ILE A 103 -15.27 2.90 -1.16
C ILE A 103 -15.84 4.30 -1.44
N ASN A 104 -17.17 4.37 -1.61
CA ASN A 104 -17.90 5.62 -1.80
C ASN A 104 -18.01 6.42 -0.49
N TYR A 105 -16.91 7.05 -0.08
CA TYR A 105 -16.94 8.02 0.99
C TYR A 105 -17.00 9.44 0.42
N THR A 106 -18.21 9.95 0.28
CA THR A 106 -18.46 11.35 -0.09
C THR A 106 -17.79 12.29 0.92
N LYS A 107 -16.98 13.22 0.37
CA LYS A 107 -16.50 14.50 0.92
C LYS A 107 -16.87 14.74 2.38
N ASN A 108 -15.88 14.76 3.28
CA ASN A 108 -15.83 15.74 4.37
C ASN A 108 -14.49 15.69 5.16
N LEU A 109 -13.90 16.89 5.30
CA LEU A 109 -12.88 17.35 6.27
C LEU A 109 -11.37 17.11 6.08
N LEU A 110 -10.88 16.08 5.36
CA LEU A 110 -9.41 15.85 5.22
C LEU A 110 -8.77 16.15 3.86
N GLY A 111 -9.52 16.74 2.92
CA GLY A 111 -9.07 16.92 1.55
C GLY A 111 -8.91 15.57 0.85
N ASP A 112 -9.88 15.25 0.01
CA ASP A 112 -9.96 14.24 -1.04
C ASP A 112 -8.97 13.07 -1.04
N GLY A 113 -9.54 11.86 -1.06
CA GLY A 113 -9.08 10.74 -1.87
C GLY A 113 -7.59 10.43 -1.88
N ILE A 114 -7.15 9.73 -2.91
CA ILE A 114 -5.74 9.53 -3.18
C ILE A 114 -5.12 10.92 -3.37
N THR A 115 -4.01 11.25 -2.69
CA THR A 115 -3.28 12.50 -2.96
C THR A 115 -2.22 12.23 -4.01
N PRO A 116 -2.48 12.50 -5.31
CA PRO A 116 -1.47 12.30 -6.33
C PRO A 116 -0.29 13.23 -6.09
N GLN A 117 0.91 12.73 -6.35
CA GLN A 117 2.14 13.51 -6.39
C GLN A 117 2.54 13.73 -7.84
N PHE A 118 3.09 14.90 -8.15
CA PHE A 118 3.45 15.26 -9.52
C PHE A 118 4.92 15.61 -9.63
N ARG A 119 5.54 15.15 -10.72
CA ARG A 119 6.87 15.57 -11.15
C ARG A 119 6.80 15.95 -12.62
N SER A 120 7.40 17.07 -12.96
CA SER A 120 7.58 17.49 -14.35
C SER A 120 9.04 17.35 -14.73
N ASN A 121 9.30 17.01 -16.00
CA ASN A 121 10.66 16.92 -16.55
C ASN A 121 11.60 16.02 -15.72
N TRP A 122 11.13 14.82 -15.35
CA TRP A 122 11.91 13.88 -14.54
C TRP A 122 12.95 13.18 -15.42
N LYS A 123 14.22 13.48 -15.19
CA LYS A 123 15.33 13.03 -16.02
C LYS A 123 15.89 11.67 -15.60
N PRO A 124 16.61 10.97 -16.49
CA PRO A 124 17.38 9.78 -16.14
C PRO A 124 18.27 10.01 -14.93
N ASN A 125 18.29 9.02 -14.03
CA ASN A 125 19.01 9.01 -12.77
C ASN A 125 18.63 10.08 -11.73
N GLU A 126 17.61 10.89 -12.01
CA GLU A 126 17.16 11.92 -11.08
C GLU A 126 16.32 11.30 -9.96
N GLU A 127 16.58 11.73 -8.73
CA GLU A 127 15.80 11.36 -7.55
C GLU A 127 14.62 12.31 -7.35
N TRP A 128 13.52 11.73 -6.88
CA TRP A 128 12.32 12.43 -6.48
C TRP A 128 11.93 11.98 -5.07
N ILE A 129 12.01 12.93 -4.15
CA ILE A 129 11.57 12.74 -2.76
C ILE A 129 10.05 12.77 -2.73
N ILE A 130 9.45 11.68 -2.25
CA ILE A 130 8.02 11.58 -1.95
C ILE A 130 7.83 11.73 -0.46
N ASP A 131 7.56 12.96 -0.02
CA ASP A 131 7.34 13.25 1.40
C ASP A 131 6.00 12.72 1.92
N LYS A 132 5.04 12.54 1.02
CA LYS A 132 3.66 12.17 1.36
C LYS A 132 2.94 11.58 0.16
N ILE A 133 2.46 10.36 0.33
CA ILE A 133 1.32 9.86 -0.42
C ILE A 133 0.38 9.12 0.53
N LYS A 134 -0.93 9.22 0.28
CA LYS A 134 -1.93 8.47 1.04
C LYS A 134 -2.79 7.64 0.10
N THR A 135 -3.21 6.47 0.57
CA THR A 135 -4.34 5.75 -0.01
C THR A 135 -5.61 6.56 0.18
N CYS A 136 -6.72 6.09 -0.40
CA CYS A 136 -8.03 6.58 0.02
C CYS A 136 -8.20 6.48 1.55
N THR A 137 -8.95 7.44 2.09
CA THR A 137 -9.47 7.39 3.46
C THR A 137 -10.80 6.64 3.40
N PHE A 138 -10.95 5.59 4.21
CA PHE A 138 -12.13 4.73 4.21
C PHE A 138 -12.85 4.75 5.56
N PRO A 139 -14.18 4.57 5.58
CA PRO A 139 -14.95 4.42 6.81
C PRO A 139 -14.53 3.17 7.60
N VAL A 140 -14.51 3.25 8.93
CA VAL A 140 -14.08 2.12 9.78
C VAL A 140 -15.00 0.89 9.66
N GLU A 141 -16.23 1.07 9.18
CA GLU A 141 -17.18 -0.01 8.86
C GLU A 141 -16.60 -1.00 7.83
N TYR A 142 -15.66 -0.56 6.99
CA TYR A 142 -14.99 -1.47 6.06
C TYR A 142 -14.05 -2.46 6.77
N LEU A 143 -13.62 -2.19 8.01
CA LEU A 143 -12.80 -3.11 8.81
C LEU A 143 -13.59 -4.35 9.28
N ASP A 144 -14.91 -4.31 9.22
CA ASP A 144 -15.78 -5.41 9.64
C ASP A 144 -15.90 -6.52 8.58
N TYR A 145 -15.54 -6.24 7.32
CA TYR A 145 -15.55 -7.24 6.26
C TYR A 145 -14.62 -8.43 6.58
N PRO A 146 -14.95 -9.65 6.10
CA PRO A 146 -14.10 -10.82 6.21
C PRO A 146 -12.95 -10.70 5.20
N VAL A 147 -11.85 -10.10 5.64
CA VAL A 147 -10.67 -9.80 4.82
C VAL A 147 -9.68 -10.97 4.86
N LYS A 148 -9.24 -11.39 3.68
CA LYS A 148 -8.17 -12.37 3.49
C LYS A 148 -6.81 -11.70 3.42
N GLU A 149 -6.66 -10.71 2.53
CA GLU A 149 -5.40 -10.01 2.27
C GLU A 149 -5.68 -8.52 2.00
N VAL A 150 -4.73 -7.65 2.34
CA VAL A 150 -4.79 -6.22 2.01
C VAL A 150 -3.48 -5.79 1.41
N TYR A 151 -3.55 -5.13 0.27
CA TYR A 151 -2.40 -4.57 -0.42
C TYR A 151 -2.51 -3.07 -0.58
N THR A 152 -1.37 -2.39 -0.55
CA THR A 152 -1.24 -1.05 -1.10
C THR A 152 -0.39 -1.09 -2.35
N GLN A 153 -0.90 -0.53 -3.44
CA GLN A 153 -0.24 -0.46 -4.73
C GLN A 153 0.04 0.99 -5.09
N TYR A 154 1.19 1.25 -5.70
CA TYR A 154 1.59 2.59 -6.12
C TYR A 154 1.76 2.59 -7.63
N TYR A 155 1.13 3.56 -8.29
CA TYR A 155 1.13 3.63 -9.75
C TYR A 155 1.77 4.92 -10.22
N PHE A 156 2.59 4.81 -11.27
CA PHE A 156 3.00 5.96 -12.06
C PHE A 156 2.18 6.03 -13.33
N LYS A 157 1.57 7.19 -13.56
CA LYS A 157 1.16 7.62 -14.90
C LYS A 157 2.25 8.52 -15.47
N LEU A 158 2.91 8.04 -16.51
CA LEU A 158 4.08 8.63 -17.14
C LEU A 158 3.69 9.21 -18.50
N THR A 159 4.19 10.40 -18.82
CA THR A 159 4.17 10.91 -20.19
C THR A 159 5.60 11.17 -20.65
N ASP A 160 6.04 10.40 -21.64
CA ASP A 160 7.36 10.54 -22.23
C ASP A 160 7.49 11.88 -22.99
N GLN A 161 8.66 12.51 -22.91
CA GLN A 161 8.90 13.82 -23.52
C GLN A 161 9.14 13.75 -25.03
N VAL A 162 9.73 12.67 -25.54
CA VAL A 162 10.14 12.53 -26.94
C VAL A 162 8.97 12.10 -27.81
N ASN A 163 8.29 11.02 -27.42
CA ASN A 163 7.24 10.41 -28.24
C ASN A 163 5.81 10.79 -27.78
N ASN A 164 5.67 11.49 -26.65
CA ASN A 164 4.39 11.87 -26.04
C ASN A 164 3.47 10.68 -25.69
N THR A 165 4.01 9.47 -25.52
CA THR A 165 3.22 8.31 -25.11
C THR A 165 2.88 8.39 -23.62
N GLU A 166 1.64 8.05 -23.28
CA GLU A 166 1.21 7.85 -21.90
C GLU A 166 1.23 6.37 -21.53
N THR A 167 1.87 6.05 -20.42
CA THR A 167 1.91 4.68 -19.87
C THR A 167 1.58 4.74 -18.38
N GLU A 168 0.84 3.75 -17.91
CA GLU A 168 0.61 3.53 -16.49
C GLU A 168 1.33 2.25 -16.05
N ILE A 169 2.07 2.33 -14.95
CA ILE A 169 2.85 1.21 -14.42
C ILE A 169 2.68 1.11 -12.90
N MET A 170 2.69 -0.10 -12.36
CA MET A 170 2.74 -0.31 -10.91
C MET A 170 4.19 -0.25 -10.42
N ALA A 171 4.50 0.78 -9.66
CA ALA A 171 5.82 1.02 -9.08
C ALA A 171 6.15 0.06 -7.93
N SER A 172 5.15 -0.27 -7.11
CA SER A 172 5.36 -1.04 -5.88
C SER A 172 4.03 -1.60 -5.38
N GLN A 173 4.08 -2.76 -4.74
CA GLN A 173 2.98 -3.38 -4.02
C GLN A 173 3.51 -3.82 -2.67
N ARG A 174 2.72 -3.58 -1.62
CA ARG A 174 3.03 -4.03 -0.27
C ARG A 174 1.84 -4.71 0.35
N ASP A 175 2.10 -5.87 0.92
CA ASP A 175 1.19 -6.51 1.87
C ASP A 175 1.12 -5.65 3.14
N VAL A 176 -0.11 -5.23 3.47
CA VAL A 176 -0.44 -4.44 4.65
C VAL A 176 -1.53 -5.12 5.49
N THR A 177 -1.73 -6.43 5.31
CA THR A 177 -2.75 -7.24 5.98
C THR A 177 -2.64 -7.19 7.50
N GLU A 178 -1.43 -7.34 8.05
CA GLU A 178 -1.21 -7.21 9.50
C GLU A 178 -1.58 -5.80 10.00
N LYS A 179 -1.22 -4.76 9.25
CA LYS A 179 -1.52 -3.36 9.60
C LYS A 179 -3.02 -3.10 9.59
N TRP A 180 -3.75 -3.74 8.67
CA TRP A 180 -5.21 -3.70 8.62
C TRP A 180 -5.84 -4.30 9.87
N PHE A 181 -5.39 -5.49 10.29
CA PHE A 181 -5.89 -6.13 11.51
C PHE A 181 -5.53 -5.35 12.78
N ASN A 182 -4.38 -4.67 12.80
CA ASN A 182 -4.03 -3.75 13.87
C ASN A 182 -5.02 -2.58 13.95
N ALA A 183 -5.41 -1.97 12.82
CA ALA A 183 -6.42 -0.93 12.81
C ALA A 183 -7.80 -1.44 13.23
N LYS A 184 -8.22 -2.64 12.77
CA LYS A 184 -9.45 -3.29 13.25
C LYS A 184 -9.45 -3.44 14.78
N SER A 185 -8.34 -3.90 15.35
CA SER A 185 -8.18 -4.06 16.79
C SER A 185 -8.25 -2.71 17.54
N LYS A 186 -7.70 -1.63 16.98
CA LYS A 186 -7.84 -0.28 17.54
C LYS A 186 -9.30 0.16 17.57
N VAL A 187 -10.03 -0.03 16.47
CA VAL A 187 -11.44 0.38 16.34
C VAL A 187 -12.33 -0.38 17.32
N ILE A 188 -12.16 -1.70 17.46
CA ILE A 188 -12.89 -2.51 18.44
C ILE A 188 -12.70 -1.97 19.87
N ASN A 189 -11.51 -1.46 20.19
CA ASN A 189 -11.18 -0.88 21.48
C ASN A 189 -11.53 0.62 21.60
N ASN A 190 -12.28 1.19 20.64
CA ASN A 190 -12.56 2.64 20.55
C ASN A 190 -11.30 3.53 20.60
N SER A 191 -10.17 3.01 20.12
CA SER A 191 -8.90 3.74 20.10
C SER A 191 -8.76 4.54 18.80
N VAL A 192 -8.30 5.79 18.93
CA VAL A 192 -8.03 6.70 17.81
C VAL A 192 -6.60 7.21 17.91
N ASP A 193 -5.96 7.39 16.76
CA ASP A 193 -4.60 7.90 16.66
C ASP A 193 -4.56 9.43 16.72
N CYS A 194 -5.55 10.08 16.09
CA CYS A 194 -5.77 11.52 16.16
C CYS A 194 -7.15 11.89 15.59
N SER A 195 -7.51 13.18 15.69
CA SER A 195 -8.66 13.74 14.97
C SER A 195 -8.27 14.17 13.56
N ASP A 196 -9.26 14.27 12.67
CA ASP A 196 -9.07 14.81 11.31
C ASP A 196 -8.28 16.13 11.27
N ASN A 197 -8.59 17.11 12.13
CA ASN A 197 -7.88 18.40 12.13
C ASN A 197 -6.46 18.35 12.73
N SER A 198 -6.07 17.26 13.40
CA SER A 198 -4.75 17.10 14.02
C SER A 198 -3.89 16.06 13.32
N PHE A 199 -4.35 15.55 12.17
CA PHE A 199 -3.62 14.57 11.40
C PHE A 199 -2.38 15.17 10.73
N GLU A 200 -1.21 14.73 11.17
CA GLU A 200 0.08 15.13 10.64
C GLU A 200 0.85 13.90 10.16
N PHE A 201 1.16 13.86 8.86
CA PHE A 201 1.81 12.72 8.21
C PHE A 201 3.12 12.33 8.91
N GLY A 202 3.99 13.31 9.19
CA GLY A 202 5.31 13.08 9.77
C GLY A 202 5.28 12.31 11.10
N LYS A 203 4.21 12.46 11.89
CA LYS A 203 4.05 11.80 13.19
C LYS A 203 3.83 10.29 13.08
N PHE A 204 3.21 9.83 11.99
CA PHE A 204 2.83 8.43 11.80
C PHE A 204 3.80 7.64 10.91
N MET A 205 4.79 8.33 10.35
CA MET A 205 5.92 7.70 9.69
C MET A 205 6.89 7.23 10.77
N ARG A 206 6.84 5.94 11.11
CA ARG A 206 7.84 5.35 12.01
C ARG A 206 9.24 5.64 11.45
N ASN A 207 9.99 6.53 12.10
CA ASN A 207 11.43 6.59 11.90
C ASN A 207 12.00 5.32 12.55
N LYS A 208 12.09 4.25 11.77
CA LYS A 208 13.02 3.16 12.09
C LYS A 208 14.25 3.39 11.21
N ILE A 209 15.23 4.08 11.79
CA ILE A 209 16.63 3.77 11.56
C ILE A 209 17.00 2.77 12.66
#